data_AF-A0A8G1N1H0-F1
#
_entry.id   AF-A0A8G1N1H0-F1
#
_cell.length_a   1.000
_cell.length_b   1.000
_cell.length_c   1.000
_cell.angle_alpha   90.00
_cell.angle_beta   90.00
_cell.angle_gamma   90.00
#
_symmetry.space_group_name_H-M   'P 1'
#
loop_
_entity.id
_entity.type
_entity.pdbx_description
1 polymer ?
#
loop_
_entity_poly.entity_id
_entity_poly.type
_entity_poly.pdbx_seq_one_letter_code
_entity_poly.pdbx_strand_id
1 'polypeptide(L)'
;MDLGTADVDSTGPIFISYRQSDGTEIVQELAWLLRAAGLPVWRDRDDLPPGDTNERLKQAIDEGISGGVLVITPDIRHSKVVKTVEAPRLLRLHQMYPAFALGIANSVQQDSGGLDYHAPDRLLSLDSETLRGVDQQPTDRQGLQQLLQRLLWNRIACQRDRVETDAHTFSLSVQTRNTPQVYDRTGCQLDIRVRPSEHERLPGAAGLTDLQHTLGLLPDAVTRSGAQRVRIHGGAHLSVAFAVGTALPSTRIGAIEVVDQREAIWASSSEAQHSRVPYIQVAAQETSLNTSERARPTVAVYLDLLPQRSDAAFERFLAEHAGSIHAWRHLTSTCGELLDPAEAGAIASDAAAHIRSFSNNNDNATVHLLLRCPFPLALLLGRLTNTIRFVAYEWDDSQATETGDDFRPRYVPALRVRASALGGPIHEVLLD
;
A
#
# COMPACT_ATOMS: atom_id res chain seq x y z
N MET A 1 -37.19 -2.69 -21.85
CA MET A 1 -36.82 -3.66 -20.79
C MET A 1 -36.12 -2.84 -19.74
N ASP A 2 -36.84 -2.51 -18.66
CA ASP A 2 -36.34 -1.67 -17.57
C ASP A 2 -35.15 -2.37 -16.91
N LEU A 3 -33.97 -1.80 -17.12
CA LEU A 3 -32.81 -2.09 -16.28
C LEU A 3 -32.99 -1.21 -15.05
N GLY A 4 -33.05 -1.84 -13.87
CA GLY A 4 -33.12 -1.14 -12.60
C GLY A 4 -32.07 -0.03 -12.52
N THR A 5 -32.39 1.01 -11.76
CA THR A 5 -31.52 2.17 -11.49
C THR A 5 -30.17 1.69 -10.97
N ALA A 6 -29.21 1.46 -11.87
CA ALA A 6 -27.83 1.16 -11.52
C ALA A 6 -27.26 2.43 -10.87
N ASP A 7 -27.01 2.37 -9.57
CA ASP A 7 -26.41 3.48 -8.84
C ASP A 7 -24.88 3.34 -8.89
N VAL A 8 -24.19 4.42 -9.25
CA VAL A 8 -22.73 4.44 -9.26
C VAL A 8 -22.26 4.65 -7.83
N ASP A 9 -21.74 3.60 -7.20
CA ASP A 9 -21.13 3.72 -5.87
C ASP A 9 -19.71 4.28 -6.00
N SER A 10 -19.45 5.48 -5.47
CA SER A 10 -18.11 6.08 -5.43
C SER A 10 -17.11 5.30 -4.57
N THR A 11 -17.56 4.36 -3.73
CA THR A 11 -16.72 3.38 -3.04
C THR A 11 -16.65 2.00 -3.72
N GLY A 12 -17.40 1.80 -4.80
CA GLY A 12 -17.45 0.54 -5.55
C GLY A 12 -16.11 0.16 -6.18
N PRO A 13 -15.98 -1.08 -6.69
CA PRO A 13 -14.77 -1.53 -7.37
C PRO A 13 -14.66 -0.94 -8.78
N ILE A 14 -13.44 -0.99 -9.31
CA ILE A 14 -13.16 -0.78 -10.72
C ILE A 14 -13.37 -2.11 -11.46
N PHE A 15 -14.24 -2.09 -12.47
CA PHE A 15 -14.44 -3.22 -13.37
C PHE A 15 -13.38 -3.21 -14.48
N ILE A 16 -12.67 -4.32 -14.70
CA ILE A 16 -11.68 -4.42 -15.79
C ILE A 16 -12.20 -5.36 -16.89
N SER A 17 -12.51 -4.78 -18.05
CA SER A 17 -12.99 -5.47 -19.24
C SER A 17 -11.82 -5.83 -20.17
N TYR A 18 -11.72 -7.09 -20.57
CA TYR A 18 -10.63 -7.57 -21.41
C TYR A 18 -10.97 -8.89 -22.11
N ARG A 19 -10.18 -9.24 -23.13
CA ARG A 19 -10.20 -10.57 -23.73
C ARG A 19 -9.22 -11.48 -22.98
N GLN A 20 -9.71 -12.60 -22.45
CA GLN A 20 -8.92 -13.49 -21.60
C GLN A 20 -7.67 -14.07 -22.29
N SER A 21 -7.71 -14.34 -23.60
CA SER A 21 -6.60 -15.02 -24.30
C SER A 21 -5.33 -14.19 -24.40
N ASP A 22 -5.44 -12.87 -24.38
CA ASP A 22 -4.35 -11.95 -24.71
C ASP A 22 -4.28 -10.72 -23.79
N GLY A 23 -5.32 -10.44 -22.99
CA GLY A 23 -5.32 -9.36 -22.01
C GLY A 23 -4.98 -9.78 -20.58
N THR A 24 -4.84 -11.08 -20.29
CA THR A 24 -4.74 -11.58 -18.90
C THR A 24 -3.55 -11.02 -18.13
N GLU A 25 -2.37 -10.96 -18.75
CA GLU A 25 -1.15 -10.46 -18.08
C GLU A 25 -1.26 -8.96 -17.76
N ILE A 26 -1.74 -8.16 -18.71
CA ILE A 26 -1.97 -6.71 -18.54
C ILE A 26 -2.98 -6.46 -17.41
N VAL A 27 -4.08 -7.23 -17.39
CA VAL A 27 -5.10 -7.11 -16.34
C VAL A 27 -4.58 -7.55 -14.98
N GLN A 28 -3.77 -8.62 -14.92
CA GLN A 28 -3.19 -9.08 -13.66
C GLN A 28 -2.27 -8.01 -13.07
N GLU A 29 -1.42 -7.40 -13.89
CA GLU A 29 -0.54 -6.31 -13.50
C GLU A 29 -1.34 -5.08 -13.02
N LEU A 30 -2.28 -4.60 -13.84
CA LEU A 30 -3.12 -3.44 -13.51
C LEU A 30 -3.94 -3.69 -12.24
N ALA A 31 -4.52 -4.87 -12.08
CA ALA A 31 -5.34 -5.20 -10.91
C ALA A 31 -4.51 -5.14 -9.62
N TRP A 32 -3.27 -5.63 -9.62
CA TRP A 32 -2.40 -5.55 -8.45
C TRP A 32 -1.92 -4.14 -8.15
N LEU A 33 -1.61 -3.34 -9.18
CA LEU A 33 -1.33 -1.92 -9.00
C LEU A 33 -2.52 -1.19 -8.36
N LEU A 34 -3.74 -1.37 -8.90
CA LEU A 34 -4.97 -0.76 -8.38
C LEU A 34 -5.20 -1.13 -6.91
N ARG A 35 -5.08 -2.41 -6.58
CA ARG A 35 -5.19 -2.93 -5.20
C ARG A 35 -4.13 -2.35 -4.26
N ALA A 36 -2.88 -2.25 -4.70
CA ALA A 36 -1.80 -1.65 -3.91
C ALA A 36 -2.02 -0.14 -3.67
N ALA A 37 -2.66 0.57 -4.61
CA ALA A 37 -3.07 1.96 -4.45
C ALA A 37 -4.35 2.16 -3.61
N GLY A 38 -5.03 1.07 -3.25
CA GLY A 38 -6.25 1.11 -2.46
C GLY A 38 -7.56 1.16 -3.24
N LEU A 39 -7.52 0.87 -4.55
CA LEU A 39 -8.70 0.78 -5.40
C LEU A 39 -9.17 -0.68 -5.46
N PRO A 40 -10.38 -1.01 -4.97
CA PRO A 40 -10.94 -2.35 -5.12
C PRO A 40 -11.12 -2.68 -6.60
N VAL A 41 -10.85 -3.94 -6.97
CA VAL A 41 -10.94 -4.40 -8.36
C VAL A 41 -11.87 -5.60 -8.41
N TRP A 42 -12.76 -5.60 -9.39
CA TRP A 42 -13.61 -6.72 -9.71
C TRP A 42 -13.04 -7.49 -10.91
N ARG A 43 -12.83 -8.81 -10.77
CA ARG A 43 -12.33 -9.68 -11.85
C ARG A 43 -13.23 -10.89 -12.10
N ASP A 44 -13.47 -11.15 -13.38
CA ASP A 44 -14.22 -12.30 -13.90
C ASP A 44 -13.63 -13.69 -13.57
N ARG A 45 -12.36 -13.81 -13.13
CA ARG A 45 -11.75 -15.13 -12.88
C ARG A 45 -11.80 -15.54 -11.41
N ASP A 46 -11.56 -14.59 -10.51
CA ASP A 46 -11.27 -14.89 -9.11
C ASP A 46 -12.49 -14.58 -8.20
N ASP A 47 -13.42 -13.73 -8.65
CA ASP A 47 -14.51 -13.19 -7.81
C ASP A 47 -15.89 -13.82 -8.11
N LEU A 48 -15.92 -14.97 -8.78
CA LEU A 48 -17.16 -15.58 -9.25
C LEU A 48 -17.41 -16.99 -8.71
N PRO A 49 -18.66 -17.26 -8.29
CA PRO A 49 -19.18 -18.61 -8.26
C PRO A 49 -19.23 -19.21 -9.68
N PRO A 50 -19.20 -20.54 -9.85
CA PRO A 50 -19.40 -21.19 -11.15
C PRO A 50 -20.74 -20.75 -11.81
N GLY A 51 -20.75 -20.29 -13.06
CA GLY A 51 -21.98 -19.80 -13.75
C GLY A 51 -21.76 -19.06 -15.10
N ASP A 52 -22.84 -18.57 -15.73
CA ASP A 52 -22.87 -17.89 -17.06
C ASP A 52 -22.24 -16.48 -17.03
N THR A 53 -21.51 -16.10 -18.08
CA THR A 53 -20.76 -14.85 -18.20
C THR A 53 -21.62 -13.59 -18.26
N ASN A 54 -22.82 -13.65 -18.86
CA ASN A 54 -23.68 -12.45 -19.03
C ASN A 54 -24.35 -11.98 -17.73
N GLU A 55 -24.62 -12.91 -16.81
CA GLU A 55 -25.17 -12.57 -15.48
C GLU A 55 -24.15 -11.80 -14.63
N ARG A 56 -22.85 -11.99 -14.89
CA ARG A 56 -21.74 -11.43 -14.11
C ARG A 56 -21.59 -9.92 -14.25
N LEU A 57 -21.67 -9.40 -15.48
CA LEU A 57 -21.64 -7.95 -15.71
C LEU A 57 -22.88 -7.27 -15.12
N LYS A 58 -24.04 -7.95 -15.22
CA LYS A 58 -25.28 -7.45 -14.62
C LYS A 58 -25.13 -7.39 -13.10
N GLN A 59 -24.63 -8.45 -12.48
CA GLN A 59 -24.39 -8.49 -11.04
C GLN A 59 -23.38 -7.43 -10.59
N ALA A 60 -22.24 -7.28 -11.25
CA ALA A 60 -21.25 -6.27 -10.88
C ALA A 60 -21.82 -4.84 -10.92
N ILE A 61 -22.60 -4.53 -11.96
CA ILE A 61 -23.23 -3.21 -12.12
C ILE A 61 -24.38 -3.02 -11.13
N ASP A 62 -25.18 -4.06 -10.90
CA ASP A 62 -26.27 -4.03 -9.92
C ASP A 62 -25.73 -3.94 -8.47
N GLU A 63 -24.51 -4.42 -8.21
CA GLU A 63 -23.79 -4.29 -6.93
C GLU A 63 -23.07 -2.92 -6.75
N GLY A 64 -23.10 -2.05 -7.77
CA GLY A 64 -22.51 -0.71 -7.74
C GLY A 64 -21.00 -0.68 -7.98
N ILE A 65 -20.59 -0.28 -9.20
CA ILE A 65 -19.19 -0.03 -9.57
C ILE A 65 -18.86 1.47 -9.59
N SER A 66 -17.63 1.83 -9.24
CA SER A 66 -17.19 3.23 -9.26
C SER A 66 -16.59 3.66 -10.60
N GLY A 67 -16.22 2.69 -11.44
CA GLY A 67 -15.53 2.95 -12.69
C GLY A 67 -15.23 1.69 -13.48
N GLY A 68 -14.64 1.87 -14.67
CA GLY A 68 -14.27 0.81 -15.58
C GLY A 68 -12.94 1.07 -16.28
N VAL A 69 -12.24 -0.02 -16.63
CA VAL A 69 -11.08 0.01 -17.53
C VAL A 69 -11.31 -0.95 -18.68
N LEU A 70 -11.13 -0.47 -19.91
CA LEU A 70 -11.05 -1.31 -21.11
C LEU A 70 -9.58 -1.61 -21.41
N VAL A 71 -9.19 -2.89 -21.43
CA VAL A 71 -7.86 -3.30 -21.90
C VAL A 71 -7.95 -3.66 -23.38
N ILE A 72 -7.35 -2.84 -24.24
CA ILE A 72 -7.46 -2.94 -25.70
C ILE A 72 -6.17 -3.55 -26.26
N THR A 73 -6.31 -4.75 -26.81
CA THR A 73 -5.30 -5.48 -27.56
C THR A 73 -5.73 -5.63 -29.02
N PRO A 74 -4.81 -5.90 -29.98
CA PRO A 74 -5.19 -6.10 -31.38
C PRO A 74 -6.26 -7.17 -31.60
N ASP A 75 -6.26 -8.22 -30.77
CA ASP A 75 -7.17 -9.36 -30.89
C ASP A 75 -8.45 -9.21 -30.06
N ILE A 76 -8.66 -8.08 -29.37
CA ILE A 76 -9.93 -7.82 -28.67
C ILE A 76 -11.14 -7.81 -29.61
N ARG A 77 -10.91 -7.55 -30.91
CA ARG A 77 -11.92 -7.67 -31.97
C ARG A 77 -12.62 -9.03 -32.00
N HIS A 78 -12.00 -10.07 -31.47
CA HIS A 78 -12.51 -11.43 -31.39
C HIS A 78 -13.35 -11.71 -30.12
N SER A 79 -13.41 -10.79 -29.16
CA SER A 79 -14.23 -10.92 -27.96
C SER A 79 -15.65 -10.42 -28.19
N LYS A 80 -16.60 -11.32 -28.45
CA LYS A 80 -18.02 -10.93 -28.63
C LYS A 80 -18.60 -10.26 -27.39
N VAL A 81 -18.33 -10.81 -26.21
CA VAL A 81 -18.87 -10.31 -24.94
C VAL A 81 -18.43 -8.88 -24.66
N VAL A 82 -17.14 -8.58 -24.81
CA VAL A 82 -16.62 -7.21 -24.61
C VAL A 82 -17.29 -6.24 -25.59
N LYS A 83 -17.39 -6.63 -26.86
CA LYS A 83 -17.94 -5.78 -27.94
C LYS A 83 -19.42 -5.48 -27.76
N THR A 84 -20.23 -6.49 -27.46
CA THR A 84 -21.69 -6.37 -27.51
C THR A 84 -22.31 -6.11 -26.15
N VAL A 85 -21.57 -6.34 -25.06
CA VAL A 85 -22.11 -6.27 -23.70
C VAL A 85 -21.32 -5.30 -22.83
N GLU A 86 -20.03 -5.56 -22.60
CA GLU A 86 -19.26 -4.82 -21.58
C GLU A 86 -18.94 -3.38 -22.01
N ALA A 87 -18.29 -3.19 -23.15
CA ALA A 87 -17.85 -1.86 -23.59
C ALA A 87 -19.02 -0.88 -23.82
N PRO A 88 -20.12 -1.25 -24.52
CA PRO A 88 -21.28 -0.37 -24.65
C PRO A 88 -21.90 0.02 -23.31
N ARG A 89 -21.86 -0.87 -22.31
CA ARG A 89 -22.48 -0.62 -20.99
C ARG A 89 -21.59 0.28 -20.14
N LEU A 90 -20.27 0.06 -20.11
CA LEU A 90 -19.32 0.95 -19.43
C LEU A 90 -19.35 2.36 -20.02
N LEU A 91 -19.42 2.47 -21.35
CA LEU A 91 -19.58 3.75 -22.03
C LEU A 91 -20.88 4.46 -21.62
N ARG A 92 -22.00 3.73 -21.57
CA ARG A 92 -23.28 4.30 -21.13
C ARG A 92 -23.19 4.83 -19.70
N LEU A 93 -22.56 4.09 -18.78
CA LEU A 93 -22.34 4.56 -17.40
C LEU A 93 -21.49 5.83 -17.38
N HIS A 94 -20.41 5.88 -18.15
CA HIS A 94 -19.56 7.06 -18.28
C HIS A 94 -20.31 8.29 -18.80
N GLN A 95 -21.21 8.11 -19.77
CA GLN A 95 -22.03 9.19 -20.34
C GLN A 95 -23.13 9.65 -19.38
N MET A 96 -23.72 8.73 -18.62
CA MET A 96 -24.84 9.02 -17.73
C MET A 96 -24.40 9.61 -16.38
N TYR A 97 -23.25 9.20 -15.86
CA TYR A 97 -22.82 9.52 -14.50
C TYR A 97 -21.44 10.19 -14.51
N PRO A 98 -21.36 11.51 -14.24
CA PRO A 98 -20.08 12.23 -14.16
C PRO A 98 -19.09 11.68 -13.13
N ALA A 99 -19.60 10.99 -12.09
CA ALA A 99 -18.79 10.34 -11.07
C ALA A 99 -18.18 9.00 -11.53
N PHE A 100 -18.61 8.46 -12.67
CA PHE A 100 -18.10 7.19 -13.18
C PHE A 100 -16.80 7.41 -13.97
N ALA A 101 -15.70 6.88 -13.46
CA ALA A 101 -14.41 6.93 -14.14
C ALA A 101 -14.31 5.84 -15.21
N LEU A 102 -14.06 6.23 -16.47
CA LEU A 102 -13.72 5.30 -17.54
C LEU A 102 -12.32 5.60 -18.05
N GLY A 103 -11.49 4.56 -18.17
CA GLY A 103 -10.16 4.66 -18.76
C GLY A 103 -9.84 3.48 -19.66
N ILE A 104 -8.79 3.63 -20.46
CA ILE A 104 -8.38 2.63 -21.45
C ILE A 104 -6.89 2.32 -21.32
N ALA A 105 -6.55 1.04 -21.18
CA ALA A 105 -5.18 0.56 -21.34
C ALA A 105 -5.02 0.02 -22.76
N ASN A 106 -4.33 0.75 -23.64
CA ASN A 106 -4.28 0.49 -25.07
C ASN A 106 -2.89 0.00 -25.49
N SER A 107 -2.80 -1.20 -26.08
CA SER A 107 -1.54 -1.75 -26.60
C SER A 107 -1.36 -1.56 -28.10
N VAL A 108 -2.34 -0.96 -28.79
CA VAL A 108 -2.31 -0.77 -30.24
C VAL A 108 -1.54 0.50 -30.57
N GLN A 109 -0.54 0.36 -31.43
CA GLN A 109 0.30 1.46 -31.88
C GLN A 109 -0.01 1.85 -33.32
N GLN A 110 0.29 3.09 -33.67
CA GLN A 110 0.28 3.58 -35.04
C GLN A 110 1.57 3.16 -35.77
N ASP A 111 1.52 3.06 -37.09
CA ASP A 111 2.70 2.75 -37.93
C ASP A 111 3.82 3.80 -37.76
N SER A 112 3.45 5.05 -37.46
CA SER A 112 4.37 6.15 -37.16
C SER A 112 4.97 6.13 -35.75
N GLY A 113 4.60 5.13 -34.93
CA GLY A 113 4.87 5.09 -33.51
C GLY A 113 3.84 5.86 -32.67
N GLY A 114 3.74 5.51 -31.39
CA GLY A 114 2.76 6.07 -30.45
C GLY A 114 1.42 5.30 -30.45
N LEU A 115 0.54 5.63 -29.51
CA LEU A 115 -0.75 4.96 -29.34
C LEU A 115 -1.74 5.28 -30.47
N ASP A 116 -2.42 4.26 -30.98
CA ASP A 116 -3.56 4.42 -31.87
C ASP A 116 -4.84 4.66 -31.05
N TYR A 117 -5.16 5.93 -30.81
CA TYR A 117 -6.36 6.36 -30.07
C TYR A 117 -7.69 6.00 -30.77
N HIS A 118 -7.68 5.66 -32.06
CA HIS A 118 -8.86 5.23 -32.80
C HIS A 118 -9.04 3.71 -32.79
N ALA A 119 -8.02 2.95 -32.38
CA ALA A 119 -8.09 1.50 -32.33
C ALA A 119 -9.24 0.95 -31.47
N PRO A 120 -9.57 1.51 -30.29
CA PRO A 120 -10.65 0.98 -29.46
C PRO A 120 -12.00 0.97 -30.19
N ASP A 121 -12.40 2.09 -30.80
CA ASP A 121 -13.66 2.20 -31.55
C ASP A 121 -13.70 1.20 -32.71
N ARG A 122 -12.61 1.13 -33.49
CA ARG A 122 -12.47 0.22 -34.64
C ARG A 122 -12.54 -1.25 -34.25
N LEU A 123 -11.78 -1.66 -33.23
CA LEU A 123 -11.68 -3.05 -32.80
C LEU A 123 -12.94 -3.52 -32.10
N LEU A 124 -13.58 -2.63 -31.32
CA LEU A 124 -14.82 -2.93 -30.62
C LEU A 124 -16.07 -2.81 -31.48
N SER A 125 -15.94 -2.26 -32.70
CA SER A 125 -17.07 -2.01 -33.61
C SER A 125 -18.12 -1.08 -33.00
N LEU A 126 -17.64 -0.04 -32.30
CA LEU A 126 -18.46 1.06 -31.78
C LEU A 126 -18.52 2.19 -32.80
N ASP A 127 -19.45 3.12 -32.60
CA ASP A 127 -19.52 4.34 -33.42
C ASP A 127 -18.20 5.13 -33.32
N SER A 128 -17.77 5.71 -34.44
CA SER A 128 -16.51 6.47 -34.49
C SER A 128 -16.51 7.62 -33.50
N GLU A 129 -15.36 7.87 -32.84
CA GLU A 129 -15.13 8.96 -31.88
C GLU A 129 -15.73 8.75 -30.48
N THR A 130 -16.27 7.56 -30.21
CA THR A 130 -16.94 7.27 -28.95
C THR A 130 -15.95 7.07 -27.79
N LEU A 131 -14.88 6.31 -28.02
CA LEU A 131 -13.82 6.04 -27.04
C LEU A 131 -12.56 6.88 -27.26
N ARG A 132 -12.43 7.56 -28.41
CA ARG A 132 -11.29 8.44 -28.68
C ARG A 132 -11.09 9.51 -27.61
N GLY A 133 -12.20 10.08 -27.10
CA GLY A 133 -12.19 11.11 -26.06
C GLY A 133 -11.98 10.58 -24.64
N VAL A 134 -12.05 9.27 -24.44
CA VAL A 134 -11.76 8.63 -23.16
C VAL A 134 -10.24 8.62 -22.96
N ASP A 135 -9.79 8.79 -21.73
CA ASP A 135 -8.38 8.76 -21.42
C ASP A 135 -7.76 7.38 -21.71
N GLN A 136 -6.70 7.37 -22.53
CA GLN A 136 -6.00 6.15 -22.93
C GLN A 136 -4.53 6.24 -22.55
N GLN A 137 -4.01 5.15 -21.99
CA GLN A 137 -2.61 5.01 -21.60
C GLN A 137 -2.01 3.72 -22.18
N PRO A 138 -0.69 3.67 -22.40
CA PRO A 138 -0.02 2.44 -22.82
C PRO A 138 -0.17 1.33 -21.81
N THR A 139 -0.02 0.08 -22.25
CA THR A 139 -0.08 -1.10 -21.38
C THR A 139 1.26 -1.44 -20.71
N ASP A 140 2.30 -0.63 -20.90
CA ASP A 140 3.53 -0.74 -20.11
C ASP A 140 3.30 -0.26 -18.67
N ARG A 141 4.20 -0.64 -17.75
CA ARG A 141 4.04 -0.38 -16.32
C ARG A 141 3.91 1.13 -16.01
N GLN A 142 4.55 2.01 -16.78
CA GLN A 142 4.45 3.45 -16.60
C GLN A 142 3.09 3.99 -17.05
N GLY A 143 2.56 3.52 -18.18
CA GLY A 143 1.22 3.85 -18.66
C GLY A 143 0.12 3.36 -17.71
N LEU A 144 0.25 2.14 -17.19
CA LEU A 144 -0.68 1.60 -16.19
C LEU A 144 -0.66 2.42 -14.88
N GLN A 145 0.51 2.88 -14.43
CA GLN A 145 0.62 3.78 -13.27
C GLN A 145 -0.07 5.13 -13.51
N GLN A 146 0.05 5.71 -14.71
CA GLN A 146 -0.64 6.96 -15.07
C GLN A 146 -2.15 6.77 -15.09
N LEU A 147 -2.63 5.66 -15.66
CA LEU A 147 -4.04 5.31 -15.67
C LEU A 147 -4.60 5.16 -14.25
N LEU A 148 -3.90 4.39 -13.41
CA LEU A 148 -4.22 4.21 -11.99
C LEU A 148 -4.31 5.55 -11.25
N GLN A 149 -3.34 6.43 -11.45
CA GLN A 149 -3.29 7.72 -10.77
C GLN A 149 -4.54 8.56 -11.09
N ARG A 150 -4.98 8.55 -12.36
CA ARG A 150 -6.15 9.31 -12.79
C ARG A 150 -7.46 8.73 -12.25
N LEU A 151 -7.58 7.40 -12.22
CA LEU A 151 -8.71 6.71 -11.57
C LEU A 151 -8.78 7.03 -10.07
N LEU A 152 -7.63 7.01 -9.39
CA LEU A 152 -7.52 7.38 -7.99
C LEU A 152 -7.98 8.83 -7.75
N TRP A 153 -7.51 9.78 -8.55
CA TRP A 153 -7.90 11.19 -8.41
C TRP A 153 -9.38 11.44 -8.63
N ASN A 154 -9.98 10.78 -9.63
CA ASN A 154 -11.43 10.86 -9.83
C ASN A 154 -12.18 10.32 -8.59
N ARG A 155 -11.82 9.12 -8.10
CA ARG A 155 -12.43 8.53 -6.90
C ARG A 155 -12.35 9.46 -5.70
N ILE A 156 -11.17 10.00 -5.41
CA ILE A 156 -10.96 10.91 -4.28
C ILE A 156 -11.79 12.19 -4.42
N ALA A 157 -11.92 12.75 -5.63
CA ALA A 157 -12.77 13.90 -5.88
C ALA A 157 -14.25 13.58 -5.58
N CYS A 158 -14.73 12.41 -5.99
CA CYS A 158 -16.10 11.95 -5.73
C CYS A 158 -16.38 11.59 -4.27
N GLN A 159 -15.37 11.55 -3.40
CA GLN A 159 -15.50 11.18 -1.99
C GLN A 159 -15.37 12.36 -1.01
N ARG A 160 -15.15 13.60 -1.52
CA ARG A 160 -14.95 14.79 -0.69
C ARG A 160 -16.11 15.05 0.27
N ASP A 161 -17.35 14.98 -0.22
CA ASP A 161 -18.54 15.24 0.60
C ASP A 161 -18.71 14.20 1.72
N ARG A 162 -18.34 12.93 1.44
CA ARG A 162 -18.33 11.86 2.44
C ARG A 162 -17.30 12.11 3.53
N VAL A 163 -16.09 12.54 3.15
CA VAL A 163 -15.02 12.89 4.09
C VAL A 163 -15.44 14.08 4.95
N GLU A 164 -16.03 15.12 4.37
CA GLU A 164 -16.54 16.29 5.10
C GLU A 164 -17.63 15.89 6.11
N THR A 165 -18.58 15.05 5.70
CA THR A 165 -19.66 14.56 6.57
C THR A 165 -19.13 13.66 7.70
N ASP A 166 -18.06 12.89 7.47
CA ASP A 166 -17.38 12.07 8.49
C ASP A 166 -16.31 12.87 9.27
N ALA A 167 -16.67 14.09 9.67
CA ALA A 167 -15.83 14.99 10.47
C ALA A 167 -14.42 15.21 9.88
N HIS A 168 -14.32 15.33 8.56
CA HIS A 168 -13.07 15.44 7.81
C HIS A 168 -12.10 14.24 8.01
N THR A 169 -12.66 13.04 8.17
CA THR A 169 -11.89 11.79 8.35
C THR A 169 -11.75 11.05 7.03
N PHE A 170 -10.50 10.73 6.68
CA PHE A 170 -10.16 9.81 5.60
C PHE A 170 -9.94 8.41 6.17
N SER A 171 -10.80 7.47 5.84
CA SER A 171 -10.68 6.08 6.26
C SER A 171 -9.90 5.26 5.23
N LEU A 172 -8.90 4.53 5.72
CA LEU A 172 -8.00 3.67 4.98
C LEU A 172 -8.01 2.28 5.61
N SER A 173 -8.03 1.22 4.80
CA SER A 173 -7.79 -0.15 5.26
C SER A 173 -6.55 -0.69 4.60
N VAL A 174 -5.68 -1.37 5.37
CA VAL A 174 -4.45 -2.00 4.86
C VAL A 174 -4.46 -3.48 5.21
N GLN A 175 -4.22 -4.35 4.22
CA GLN A 175 -4.04 -5.78 4.44
C GLN A 175 -2.92 -6.33 3.57
N THR A 176 -2.08 -7.20 4.16
CA THR A 176 -0.88 -7.73 3.50
C THR A 176 -0.77 -9.25 3.53
N ARG A 177 -1.64 -9.94 4.28
CA ARG A 177 -1.60 -11.39 4.45
C ARG A 177 -2.73 -12.13 3.73
N ASN A 178 -3.88 -11.49 3.58
CA ASN A 178 -5.04 -12.13 2.98
C ASN A 178 -5.00 -12.04 1.46
N THR A 179 -5.44 -13.10 0.79
CA THR A 179 -5.80 -13.03 -0.63
C THR A 179 -7.02 -12.13 -0.77
N PRO A 180 -6.93 -10.99 -1.48
CA PRO A 180 -8.03 -10.05 -1.57
C PRO A 180 -9.17 -10.62 -2.40
N GLN A 181 -10.37 -10.58 -1.84
CA GLN A 181 -11.63 -10.88 -2.53
C GLN A 181 -12.43 -9.59 -2.77
N VAL A 182 -13.28 -9.55 -3.80
CA VAL A 182 -14.20 -8.41 -4.04
C VAL A 182 -15.09 -8.07 -2.83
N TYR A 183 -15.35 -9.05 -1.97
CA TYR A 183 -16.14 -8.86 -0.75
C TYR A 183 -15.33 -8.36 0.45
N ASP A 184 -13.99 -8.26 0.36
CA ASP A 184 -13.12 -7.69 1.40
C ASP A 184 -13.13 -6.15 1.41
N ARG A 185 -14.12 -5.52 0.76
CA ARG A 185 -14.36 -4.08 0.75
C ARG A 185 -14.80 -3.64 2.14
N THR A 186 -14.14 -2.62 2.67
CA THR A 186 -14.45 -2.11 4.02
C THR A 186 -15.36 -0.89 4.01
N GLY A 187 -15.64 -0.33 2.81
CA GLY A 187 -16.31 0.96 2.68
C GLY A 187 -15.40 2.17 2.97
N CYS A 188 -14.11 1.92 3.26
CA CYS A 188 -13.09 2.96 3.35
C CYS A 188 -12.92 3.70 2.01
N GLN A 189 -12.39 4.92 2.06
CA GLN A 189 -12.03 5.67 0.86
C GLN A 189 -11.01 4.87 0.01
N LEU A 190 -10.04 4.23 0.69
CA LEU A 190 -9.05 3.33 0.11
C LEU A 190 -8.91 2.02 0.89
N ASP A 191 -8.75 0.93 0.14
CA ASP A 191 -8.54 -0.44 0.63
C ASP A 191 -7.21 -0.98 0.08
N ILE A 192 -6.08 -0.60 0.67
CA ILE A 192 -4.74 -1.05 0.24
C ILE A 192 -4.63 -2.56 0.50
N ARG A 193 -4.36 -3.32 -0.58
CA ARG A 193 -4.13 -4.76 -0.54
C ARG A 193 -2.80 -5.06 -1.23
N VAL A 194 -1.89 -5.66 -0.49
CA VAL A 194 -0.61 -6.14 -1.02
C VAL A 194 -0.78 -7.57 -1.50
N ARG A 195 -0.15 -7.91 -2.64
CA ARG A 195 -0.13 -9.27 -3.17
C ARG A 195 0.36 -10.24 -2.08
N PRO A 196 -0.39 -11.30 -1.77
CA PRO A 196 0.01 -12.25 -0.73
C PRO A 196 1.31 -12.94 -1.13
N SER A 197 2.09 -13.32 -0.13
CA SER A 197 3.30 -14.12 -0.31
C SER A 197 2.95 -15.60 -0.39
N GLU A 198 3.80 -16.37 -1.07
CA GLU A 198 3.82 -17.83 -0.90
C GLU A 198 4.61 -18.24 0.37
N HIS A 199 5.37 -17.30 0.95
CA HIS A 199 6.11 -17.49 2.18
C HIS A 199 5.20 -17.30 3.41
N GLU A 200 5.37 -18.13 4.45
CA GLU A 200 4.50 -18.16 5.63
C GLU A 200 4.52 -16.88 6.48
N ARG A 201 5.72 -16.27 6.64
CA ARG A 201 5.94 -15.07 7.47
C ARG A 201 6.17 -13.76 6.72
N LEU A 202 6.83 -13.81 5.57
CA LEU A 202 7.33 -12.64 4.86
C LEU A 202 6.28 -12.12 3.86
N PRO A 203 6.17 -10.79 3.66
CA PRO A 203 5.37 -10.24 2.57
C PRO A 203 5.94 -10.63 1.19
N GLY A 204 5.10 -10.67 0.15
CA GLY A 204 5.55 -11.04 -1.18
C GLY A 204 6.34 -9.91 -1.85
N ALA A 205 7.52 -10.22 -2.40
CA ALA A 205 8.40 -9.24 -3.06
C ALA A 205 7.67 -8.45 -4.16
N ALA A 206 6.98 -9.14 -5.06
CA ALA A 206 6.17 -8.50 -6.12
C ALA A 206 5.09 -7.56 -5.54
N GLY A 207 4.45 -7.94 -4.43
CA GLY A 207 3.47 -7.10 -3.74
C GLY A 207 4.10 -5.83 -3.15
N LEU A 208 5.31 -5.94 -2.60
CA LEU A 208 6.06 -4.78 -2.12
C LEU A 208 6.49 -3.87 -3.27
N THR A 209 6.82 -4.41 -4.45
CA THR A 209 7.13 -3.62 -5.65
C THR A 209 5.90 -2.88 -6.18
N ASP A 210 4.72 -3.52 -6.13
CA ASP A 210 3.45 -2.87 -6.48
C ASP A 210 3.13 -1.72 -5.49
N LEU A 211 3.36 -1.95 -4.19
CA LEU A 211 3.22 -0.92 -3.16
C LEU A 211 4.24 0.22 -3.32
N GLN A 212 5.48 -0.09 -3.69
CA GLN A 212 6.54 0.88 -3.91
C GLN A 212 6.11 1.98 -4.88
N HIS A 213 5.45 1.60 -5.97
CA HIS A 213 5.03 2.55 -7.01
C HIS A 213 3.76 3.32 -6.69
N THR A 214 2.95 2.82 -5.75
CA THR A 214 1.59 3.36 -5.51
C THR A 214 1.50 4.14 -4.21
N LEU A 215 2.29 3.77 -3.19
CA LEU A 215 2.22 4.37 -1.86
C LEU A 215 2.58 5.87 -1.85
N GLY A 216 3.38 6.33 -2.82
CA GLY A 216 3.69 7.75 -3.01
C GLY A 216 2.46 8.62 -3.33
N LEU A 217 1.36 8.03 -3.80
CA LEU A 217 0.11 8.75 -4.13
C LEU A 217 -0.77 9.01 -2.91
N LEU A 218 -0.62 8.22 -1.84
CA LEU A 218 -1.45 8.28 -0.65
C LEU A 218 -1.51 9.68 0.00
N PRO A 219 -0.41 10.44 0.14
CA PRO A 219 -0.45 11.72 0.86
C PRO A 219 -1.21 12.79 0.08
N ASP A 220 -1.09 12.73 -1.25
CA ASP A 220 -1.85 13.56 -2.19
C ASP A 220 -3.33 13.16 -2.18
N ALA A 221 -3.65 11.86 -2.10
CA ALA A 221 -5.03 11.37 -1.97
C ALA A 221 -5.72 11.95 -0.72
N VAL A 222 -5.05 11.85 0.44
CA VAL A 222 -5.56 12.42 1.70
C VAL A 222 -5.73 13.94 1.57
N THR A 223 -4.72 14.65 1.05
CA THR A 223 -4.78 16.12 0.90
C THR A 223 -5.92 16.54 -0.04
N ARG A 224 -6.07 15.87 -1.19
CA ARG A 224 -7.09 16.16 -2.21
C ARG A 224 -8.51 15.84 -1.72
N SER A 225 -8.66 14.94 -0.76
CA SER A 225 -9.96 14.66 -0.14
C SER A 225 -10.45 15.80 0.77
N GLY A 226 -9.55 16.68 1.24
CA GLY A 226 -9.87 17.70 2.23
C GLY A 226 -9.89 17.18 3.68
N ALA A 227 -9.39 15.96 3.92
CA ALA A 227 -9.33 15.38 5.25
C ALA A 227 -8.33 16.09 6.17
N GLN A 228 -8.69 16.17 7.45
CA GLN A 228 -7.84 16.67 8.54
C GLN A 228 -7.35 15.53 9.44
N ARG A 229 -8.00 14.36 9.33
CA ARG A 229 -7.69 13.15 10.07
C ARG A 229 -7.63 11.97 9.12
N VAL A 230 -6.75 11.01 9.41
CA VAL A 230 -6.75 9.70 8.75
C VAL A 230 -7.03 8.63 9.78
N ARG A 231 -8.00 7.76 9.51
CA ARG A 231 -8.28 6.57 10.31
C ARG A 231 -7.86 5.33 9.54
N ILE A 232 -7.06 4.48 10.16
CA ILE A 232 -6.45 3.32 9.50
C ILE A 232 -6.90 2.04 10.19
N HIS A 233 -7.39 1.09 9.40
CA HIS A 233 -7.85 -0.22 9.83
C HIS A 233 -7.02 -1.35 9.20
N GLY A 234 -7.20 -2.56 9.71
CA GLY A 234 -6.69 -3.79 9.11
C GLY A 234 -5.47 -4.36 9.82
N GLY A 235 -4.53 -4.89 9.05
CA GLY A 235 -3.33 -5.54 9.57
C GLY A 235 -2.26 -5.68 8.51
N ALA A 236 -1.05 -5.20 8.83
CA ALA A 236 0.09 -5.25 7.92
C ALA A 236 1.28 -5.97 8.55
N HIS A 237 2.18 -6.46 7.70
CA HIS A 237 3.57 -6.69 8.07
C HIS A 237 4.19 -5.37 8.58
N LEU A 238 5.14 -5.44 9.53
CA LEU A 238 5.58 -4.27 10.28
C LEU A 238 6.34 -3.26 9.41
N SER A 239 7.13 -3.75 8.45
CA SER A 239 7.81 -2.92 7.44
C SER A 239 6.82 -2.16 6.57
N VAL A 240 5.71 -2.79 6.18
CA VAL A 240 4.63 -2.13 5.41
C VAL A 240 3.90 -1.11 6.27
N ALA A 241 3.56 -1.44 7.52
CA ALA A 241 2.94 -0.49 8.45
C ALA A 241 3.82 0.75 8.63
N PHE A 242 5.13 0.54 8.85
CA PHE A 242 6.12 1.61 8.96
C PHE A 242 6.17 2.47 7.69
N ALA A 243 6.23 1.85 6.50
CA ALA A 243 6.27 2.57 5.23
C ALA A 243 4.99 3.40 4.98
N VAL A 244 3.81 2.87 5.32
CA VAL A 244 2.53 3.62 5.26
C VAL A 244 2.56 4.81 6.21
N GLY A 245 3.09 4.63 7.42
CA GLY A 245 3.34 5.72 8.36
C GLY A 245 4.23 6.80 7.76
N THR A 246 5.36 6.40 7.16
CA THR A 246 6.29 7.32 6.48
C THR A 246 5.66 8.03 5.28
N ALA A 247 4.69 7.42 4.59
CA ALA A 247 3.91 8.09 3.57
C ALA A 247 3.10 9.27 4.15
N LEU A 248 2.63 9.17 5.39
CA LEU A 248 1.73 10.13 6.04
C LEU A 248 2.45 10.96 7.13
N PRO A 249 3.47 11.77 6.79
CA PRO A 249 4.26 12.46 7.79
C PRO A 249 3.42 13.46 8.58
N SER A 250 3.74 13.63 9.85
CA SER A 250 3.00 14.50 10.77
C SER A 250 3.05 15.97 10.35
N THR A 251 4.08 16.37 9.60
CA THR A 251 4.26 17.71 9.04
C THR A 251 3.31 18.04 7.88
N ARG A 252 2.64 17.03 7.31
CA ARG A 252 1.77 17.19 6.13
C ARG A 252 0.32 16.81 6.41
N ILE A 253 0.13 15.74 7.17
CA ILE A 253 -1.18 15.17 7.49
C ILE A 253 -1.48 15.48 8.95
N GLY A 254 -2.74 15.76 9.30
CA GLY A 254 -3.15 16.11 10.66
C GLY A 254 -3.13 14.91 11.63
N ALA A 255 -4.25 14.64 12.30
CA ALA A 255 -4.33 13.51 13.22
C ALA A 255 -4.32 12.16 12.48
N ILE A 256 -3.66 11.14 13.06
CA ILE A 256 -3.80 9.75 12.63
C ILE A 256 -4.35 8.92 13.78
N GLU A 257 -5.35 8.11 13.47
CA GLU A 257 -5.91 7.06 14.32
C GLU A 257 -5.63 5.72 13.64
N VAL A 258 -5.10 4.75 14.38
CA VAL A 258 -4.99 3.36 13.91
C VAL A 258 -5.85 2.51 14.82
N VAL A 259 -6.80 1.78 14.24
CA VAL A 259 -7.70 0.88 14.95
C VAL A 259 -7.14 -0.53 14.87
N ASP A 260 -6.84 -1.13 16.02
CA ASP A 260 -6.34 -2.50 16.07
C ASP A 260 -7.46 -3.55 15.99
N GLN A 261 -7.08 -4.83 16.03
CA GLN A 261 -8.02 -5.96 15.96
C GLN A 261 -8.94 -6.09 17.18
N ARG A 262 -8.66 -5.36 18.27
CA ARG A 262 -9.47 -5.30 19.49
C ARG A 262 -10.33 -4.02 19.52
N GLU A 263 -10.43 -3.33 18.38
CA GLU A 263 -11.12 -2.04 18.21
C GLU A 263 -10.53 -0.91 19.07
N ALA A 264 -9.32 -1.08 19.61
CA ALA A 264 -8.65 -0.03 20.35
C ALA A 264 -8.04 0.99 19.41
N ILE A 265 -8.16 2.27 19.77
CA ILE A 265 -7.69 3.39 18.96
C ILE A 265 -6.30 3.82 19.47
N TRP A 266 -5.32 3.74 18.56
CA TRP A 266 -3.96 4.22 18.76
C TRP A 266 -3.82 5.55 18.02
N ALA A 267 -3.81 6.66 18.76
CA ALA A 267 -3.87 8.00 18.19
C ALA A 267 -2.52 8.74 18.23
N SER A 268 -2.27 9.55 17.21
CA SER A 268 -1.15 10.50 17.16
C SER A 268 -1.60 11.82 16.52
N SER A 269 -1.21 12.93 17.16
CA SER A 269 -1.44 14.30 16.67
C SER A 269 -0.50 14.69 15.51
N SER A 270 -0.67 15.92 14.99
CA SER A 270 0.19 16.50 13.95
C SER A 270 1.61 16.82 14.44
N GLU A 271 1.80 17.01 15.74
CA GLU A 271 3.10 17.27 16.34
C GLU A 271 3.58 16.09 17.18
N ALA A 272 4.91 15.88 17.17
CA ALA A 272 5.55 14.94 18.07
C ALA A 272 5.33 15.42 19.51
N GLN A 273 4.75 14.55 20.33
CA GLN A 273 4.44 14.87 21.71
C GLN A 273 5.72 14.74 22.53
N HIS A 274 6.12 15.82 23.20
CA HIS A 274 7.22 15.78 24.16
C HIS A 274 6.62 15.42 25.52
N SER A 275 6.67 14.14 25.87
CA SER A 275 6.29 13.71 27.22
C SER A 275 7.36 14.13 28.23
N ARG A 276 6.91 14.47 29.46
CA ARG A 276 7.80 14.69 30.60
C ARG A 276 8.29 13.38 31.22
N VAL A 277 7.60 12.27 30.95
CA VAL A 277 7.91 10.93 31.46
C VAL A 277 8.41 10.06 30.30
N PRO A 278 9.55 9.37 30.45
CA PRO A 278 10.04 8.46 29.42
C PRO A 278 9.13 7.23 29.31
N TYR A 279 8.70 6.92 28.09
CA TYR A 279 8.01 5.68 27.75
C TYR A 279 8.99 4.62 27.24
N ILE A 280 10.13 5.05 26.70
CA ILE A 280 11.15 4.21 26.12
C ILE A 280 12.43 4.31 26.95
N GLN A 281 13.10 3.18 27.14
CA GLN A 281 14.42 3.09 27.76
C GLN A 281 15.40 2.31 26.89
N VAL A 282 16.68 2.64 27.04
CA VAL A 282 17.78 1.89 26.41
C VAL A 282 18.12 0.71 27.31
N ALA A 283 17.70 -0.49 26.92
CA ALA A 283 17.98 -1.72 27.67
C ALA A 283 19.45 -2.17 27.52
N ALA A 284 20.00 -1.99 26.31
CA ALA A 284 21.39 -2.27 26.01
C ALA A 284 21.85 -1.46 24.79
N GLN A 285 23.15 -1.21 24.68
CA GLN A 285 23.76 -0.56 23.53
C GLN A 285 25.25 -0.90 23.44
N GLU A 286 25.79 -0.81 22.23
CA GLU A 286 27.22 -0.96 21.97
C GLU A 286 27.63 -0.08 20.79
N THR A 287 28.85 0.43 20.84
CA THR A 287 29.46 1.20 19.74
C THR A 287 30.81 0.57 19.42
N SER A 288 30.97 0.13 18.17
CA SER A 288 32.25 -0.34 17.67
C SER A 288 33.13 0.84 17.29
N LEU A 289 34.44 0.76 17.60
CA LEU A 289 35.41 1.83 17.30
C LEU A 289 35.94 1.78 15.85
N ASN A 290 35.53 0.79 15.05
CA ASN A 290 36.02 0.60 13.69
C ASN A 290 35.08 1.29 12.69
N THR A 291 35.41 2.52 12.30
CA THR A 291 34.74 3.23 11.22
C THR A 291 35.46 2.97 9.90
N SER A 292 34.71 2.56 8.87
CA SER A 292 35.20 2.60 7.50
C SER A 292 34.86 3.97 6.89
N GLU A 293 35.86 4.78 6.55
CA GLU A 293 35.68 6.18 6.12
C GLU A 293 34.95 6.37 4.77
N ARG A 294 34.69 5.30 4.02
CA ARG A 294 34.26 5.38 2.61
C ARG A 294 32.76 5.30 2.36
N ALA A 295 31.94 4.97 3.37
CA ALA A 295 30.50 4.84 3.23
C ALA A 295 29.75 5.52 4.39
N ARG A 296 28.46 5.84 4.17
CA ARG A 296 27.60 6.32 5.25
C ARG A 296 27.54 5.24 6.34
N PRO A 297 27.75 5.58 7.63
CA PRO A 297 27.62 4.61 8.70
C PRO A 297 26.24 3.97 8.75
N THR A 298 26.18 2.74 9.22
CA THR A 298 24.96 1.98 9.47
C THR A 298 24.88 1.67 10.95
N VAL A 299 23.70 1.83 11.53
CA VAL A 299 23.43 1.52 12.94
C VAL A 299 22.21 0.63 13.03
N ALA A 300 22.09 -0.18 14.07
CA ALA A 300 20.93 -1.04 14.30
C ALA A 300 20.10 -0.57 15.49
N VAL A 301 18.78 -0.58 15.34
CA VAL A 301 17.84 -0.35 16.43
C VAL A 301 16.88 -1.52 16.50
N TYR A 302 16.93 -2.25 17.62
CA TYR A 302 15.92 -3.21 17.99
C TYR A 302 14.91 -2.53 18.92
N LEU A 303 13.69 -2.36 18.43
CA LEU A 303 12.59 -1.76 19.20
C LEU A 303 11.63 -2.87 19.66
N ASP A 304 11.80 -3.30 20.91
CA ASP A 304 11.00 -4.34 21.53
C ASP A 304 9.99 -3.75 22.51
N LEU A 305 8.73 -3.72 22.08
CA LEU A 305 7.61 -3.13 22.81
C LEU A 305 6.57 -4.16 23.23
N LEU A 306 6.88 -5.46 23.14
CA LEU A 306 6.00 -6.52 23.64
C LEU A 306 6.43 -6.94 25.06
N PRO A 307 5.48 -7.38 25.92
CA PRO A 307 5.80 -7.67 27.33
C PRO A 307 6.78 -8.84 27.53
N GLN A 308 6.72 -9.83 26.66
CA GLN A 308 7.54 -11.04 26.75
C GLN A 308 8.86 -10.81 26.03
N ARG A 309 9.99 -10.85 26.71
CA ARG A 309 11.31 -10.64 26.07
C ARG A 309 11.62 -11.74 25.05
N SER A 310 12.19 -11.37 23.91
CA SER A 310 12.60 -12.31 22.85
C SER A 310 13.76 -11.76 22.02
N ASP A 311 14.99 -12.08 22.42
CA ASP A 311 16.20 -11.46 21.84
C ASP A 311 16.89 -12.32 20.77
N ALA A 312 16.50 -13.59 20.62
CA ALA A 312 17.23 -14.57 19.80
C ALA A 312 17.46 -14.12 18.34
N ALA A 313 16.46 -13.51 17.70
CA ALA A 313 16.59 -12.99 16.33
C ALA A 313 17.49 -11.75 16.25
N PHE A 314 17.45 -10.91 17.27
CA PHE A 314 18.31 -9.73 17.34
C PHE A 314 19.76 -10.13 17.59
N GLU A 315 20.02 -11.06 18.50
CA GLU A 315 21.36 -11.61 18.74
C GLU A 315 21.93 -12.28 17.49
N ARG A 316 21.11 -13.04 16.76
CA ARG A 316 21.49 -13.62 15.46
C ARG A 316 21.82 -12.52 14.45
N PHE A 317 20.98 -11.49 14.34
CA PHE A 317 21.23 -10.35 13.45
C PHE A 317 22.57 -9.67 13.75
N LEU A 318 22.90 -9.42 15.03
CA LEU A 318 24.17 -8.83 15.42
C LEU A 318 25.36 -9.72 15.05
N ALA A 319 25.25 -11.04 15.23
CA ALA A 319 26.29 -11.99 14.85
C ALA A 319 26.52 -12.04 13.33
N GLU A 320 25.45 -12.09 12.54
CA GLU A 320 25.51 -12.11 11.06
C GLU A 320 26.06 -10.80 10.47
N HIS A 321 25.86 -9.69 11.18
CA HIS A 321 26.26 -8.34 10.73
C HIS A 321 27.49 -7.80 11.46
N ALA A 322 28.22 -8.66 12.18
CA ALA A 322 29.44 -8.28 12.89
C ALA A 322 30.44 -7.60 11.95
N GLY A 323 30.86 -6.38 12.29
CA GLY A 323 31.78 -5.57 11.49
C GLY A 323 31.14 -4.71 10.39
N SER A 324 29.84 -4.89 10.10
CA SER A 324 29.10 -4.03 9.16
C SER A 324 28.24 -2.97 9.85
N ILE A 325 27.74 -3.25 11.06
CA ILE A 325 26.96 -2.31 11.87
C ILE A 325 27.91 -1.59 12.85
N HIS A 326 27.96 -0.26 12.77
CA HIS A 326 28.85 0.57 13.58
C HIS A 326 28.43 0.61 15.06
N ALA A 327 27.13 0.75 15.31
CA ALA A 327 26.59 0.82 16.66
C ALA A 327 25.18 0.24 16.68
N TRP A 328 24.75 -0.27 17.83
CA TRP A 328 23.39 -0.76 18.00
C TRP A 328 22.76 -0.30 19.32
N ARG A 329 21.43 -0.24 19.33
CA ARG A 329 20.60 0.02 20.52
C ARG A 329 19.43 -0.95 20.61
N HIS A 330 19.22 -1.49 21.80
CA HIS A 330 18.00 -2.20 22.18
C HIS A 330 17.12 -1.24 22.99
N LEU A 331 15.97 -0.89 22.43
CA LEU A 331 14.98 0.00 23.03
C LEU A 331 13.79 -0.83 23.52
N THR A 332 13.37 -0.59 24.76
CA THR A 332 12.24 -1.28 25.39
C THR A 332 11.27 -0.31 26.03
N SER A 333 10.05 -0.77 26.30
CA SER A 333 9.10 -0.01 27.13
C SER A 333 9.58 0.11 28.58
N THR A 334 9.30 1.25 29.21
CA THR A 334 9.56 1.46 30.65
C THR A 334 8.58 0.72 31.56
N CYS A 335 7.35 0.44 31.10
CA CYS A 335 6.34 -0.22 31.93
C CYS A 335 6.50 -1.75 32.03
N GLY A 336 7.17 -2.39 31.06
CA GLY A 336 7.32 -3.85 31.00
C GLY A 336 6.01 -4.64 30.82
N GLU A 337 4.89 -3.95 30.61
CA GLU A 337 3.54 -4.52 30.47
C GLU A 337 2.95 -4.24 29.07
N LEU A 338 1.69 -4.64 28.86
CA LEU A 338 0.95 -4.27 27.66
C LEU A 338 0.83 -2.75 27.57
N LEU A 339 1.13 -2.20 26.40
CA LEU A 339 1.04 -0.77 26.16
C LEU A 339 -0.40 -0.29 26.14
N ASP A 340 -0.63 0.89 26.70
CA ASP A 340 -1.92 1.59 26.62
C ASP A 340 -2.05 2.29 25.25
N PRO A 341 -3.07 1.95 24.43
CA PRO A 341 -3.35 2.62 23.16
C PRO A 341 -3.55 4.14 23.30
N ALA A 342 -4.02 4.63 24.46
CA ALA A 342 -4.20 6.07 24.70
C ALA A 342 -2.86 6.83 24.71
N GLU A 343 -1.77 6.17 25.06
CA GLU A 343 -0.42 6.74 25.15
C GLU A 343 0.39 6.54 23.85
N ALA A 344 -0.23 5.96 22.81
CA ALA A 344 0.44 5.57 21.57
C ALA A 344 1.26 6.68 20.91
N GLY A 345 0.69 7.90 20.83
CA GLY A 345 1.35 9.05 20.24
C GLY A 345 2.61 9.48 21.00
N ALA A 346 2.58 9.41 22.33
CA ALA A 346 3.71 9.73 23.19
C ALA A 346 4.80 8.64 23.11
N ILE A 347 4.41 7.36 23.14
CA ILE A 347 5.31 6.21 22.99
C ILE A 347 6.04 6.27 21.63
N ALA A 348 5.31 6.50 20.54
CA ALA A 348 5.89 6.62 19.21
C ALA A 348 6.83 7.83 19.09
N SER A 349 6.47 8.96 19.71
CA SER A 349 7.30 10.18 19.73
C SER A 349 8.61 9.98 20.48
N ASP A 350 8.56 9.30 21.64
CA ASP A 350 9.75 8.99 22.44
C ASP A 350 10.69 8.01 21.73
N ALA A 351 10.12 6.95 21.14
CA ALA A 351 10.88 6.00 20.30
C ALA A 351 11.55 6.71 19.11
N ALA A 352 10.82 7.58 18.40
CA ALA A 352 11.34 8.36 17.29
C ALA A 352 12.47 9.31 17.75
N ALA A 353 12.37 9.92 18.93
CA ALA A 353 13.40 10.78 19.50
C ALA A 353 14.69 10.00 19.79
N HIS A 354 14.59 8.81 20.40
CA HIS A 354 15.72 7.92 20.63
C HIS A 354 16.42 7.51 19.34
N ILE A 355 15.64 7.10 18.32
CA ILE A 355 16.15 6.69 17.01
C ILE A 355 16.83 7.87 16.30
N ARG A 356 16.21 9.05 16.31
CA ARG A 356 16.76 10.27 15.69
C ARG A 356 18.06 10.69 16.33
N SER A 357 18.09 10.77 17.66
CA SER A 357 19.31 11.08 18.40
C SER A 357 20.41 10.07 18.08
N PHE A 358 20.08 8.77 18.02
CA PHE A 358 21.05 7.74 17.72
C PHE A 358 21.65 7.86 16.31
N SER A 359 20.80 8.04 15.29
CA SER A 359 21.24 8.30 13.92
C SER A 359 22.13 9.55 13.84
N ASN A 360 21.71 10.65 14.45
CA ASN A 360 22.43 11.94 14.40
C ASN A 360 23.81 11.84 15.07
N ASN A 361 23.90 11.15 16.20
CA ASN A 361 25.17 10.96 16.92
C ASN A 361 26.14 10.00 16.20
N ASN A 362 25.68 9.35 15.12
CA ASN A 362 26.48 8.47 14.26
C ASN A 362 26.49 9.01 12.82
N ASP A 363 26.72 10.33 12.65
CA ASP A 363 26.85 11.00 11.35
C ASP A 363 25.63 10.85 10.41
N ASN A 364 24.44 10.90 10.98
CA ASN A 364 23.18 10.65 10.26
C ASN A 364 23.17 9.27 9.58
N ALA A 365 23.55 8.24 10.34
CA ALA A 365 23.61 6.86 9.90
C ALA A 365 22.30 6.36 9.28
N THR A 366 22.41 5.36 8.39
CA THR A 366 21.24 4.58 8.01
C THR A 366 20.86 3.65 9.16
N VAL A 367 19.58 3.64 9.54
CA VAL A 367 19.09 2.82 10.65
C VAL A 367 18.52 1.50 10.12
N HIS A 368 19.15 0.40 10.50
CA HIS A 368 18.58 -0.94 10.39
C HIS A 368 17.56 -1.09 11.53
N LEU A 369 16.27 -1.08 11.19
CA LEU A 369 15.18 -1.04 12.14
C LEU A 369 14.52 -2.41 12.24
N LEU A 370 14.66 -3.03 13.41
CA LEU A 370 14.09 -4.32 13.76
C LEU A 370 12.93 -4.05 14.71
N LEU A 371 11.70 -4.25 14.22
CA LEU A 371 10.49 -3.96 14.97
C LEU A 371 9.95 -5.22 15.64
N ARG A 372 9.67 -5.12 16.94
CA ARG A 372 8.85 -6.08 17.69
C ARG A 372 7.85 -5.30 18.51
N CYS A 373 6.78 -4.87 17.85
CA CYS A 373 5.76 -4.01 18.44
C CYS A 373 4.38 -4.26 17.81
N PRO A 374 3.30 -3.76 18.43
CA PRO A 374 1.99 -3.71 17.78
C PRO A 374 2.06 -2.94 16.45
N PHE A 375 1.38 -3.43 15.41
CA PHE A 375 1.36 -2.78 14.09
C PHE A 375 0.97 -1.29 14.12
N PRO A 376 0.07 -0.81 15.02
CA PRO A 376 -0.25 0.61 15.10
C PRO A 376 0.97 1.46 15.43
N LEU A 377 1.83 1.00 16.33
CA LEU A 377 3.04 1.73 16.70
C LEU A 377 4.09 1.74 15.60
N ALA A 378 4.23 0.68 14.80
CA ALA A 378 5.10 0.71 13.63
C ALA A 378 4.70 1.83 12.66
N LEU A 379 3.39 1.99 12.43
CA LEU A 379 2.84 3.05 11.57
C LEU A 379 3.05 4.44 12.18
N LEU A 380 2.66 4.63 13.45
CA LEU A 380 2.81 5.92 14.13
C LEU A 380 4.29 6.34 14.21
N LEU A 381 5.19 5.39 14.44
CA LEU A 381 6.64 5.62 14.41
C LEU A 381 7.09 6.10 13.03
N GLY A 382 6.72 5.39 11.95
CA GLY A 382 7.13 5.73 10.58
C GLY A 382 6.73 7.14 10.15
N ARG A 383 5.61 7.66 10.68
CA ARG A 383 5.16 9.04 10.45
C ARG A 383 6.12 10.10 11.01
N LEU A 384 6.89 9.76 12.04
CA LEU A 384 7.75 10.70 12.78
C LEU A 384 9.22 10.68 12.31
N THR A 385 9.54 9.93 11.24
CA THR A 385 10.92 9.67 10.83
C THR A 385 11.35 10.37 9.53
N ASN A 386 10.78 11.55 9.26
CA ASN A 386 10.93 12.29 8.00
C ASN A 386 12.38 12.67 7.59
N THR A 387 13.35 12.64 8.50
CA THR A 387 14.75 13.02 8.23
C THR A 387 15.73 11.83 8.17
N ILE A 388 15.28 10.62 8.44
CA ILE A 388 16.14 9.44 8.66
C ILE A 388 15.93 8.44 7.52
N ARG A 389 16.98 7.67 7.21
CA ARG A 389 16.95 6.56 6.25
C ARG A 389 16.88 5.25 6.99
N PHE A 390 16.02 4.35 6.54
CA PHE A 390 15.81 3.06 7.18
C PHE A 390 16.03 1.90 6.23
N VAL A 391 16.49 0.80 6.81
CA VAL A 391 16.25 -0.56 6.30
C VAL A 391 15.30 -1.20 7.31
N ALA A 392 14.05 -1.46 6.90
CA ALA A 392 13.04 -2.10 7.74
C ALA A 392 13.09 -3.62 7.52
N TYR A 393 13.04 -4.37 8.62
CA TYR A 393 13.15 -5.82 8.63
C TYR A 393 11.83 -6.50 9.00
N GLU A 394 11.65 -7.71 8.50
CA GLU A 394 10.60 -8.64 8.94
C GLU A 394 11.21 -9.79 9.71
N TRP A 395 10.46 -10.32 10.68
CA TRP A 395 10.88 -11.47 11.47
C TRP A 395 10.47 -12.78 10.77
N ASP A 396 11.38 -13.75 10.73
CA ASP A 396 11.21 -15.02 10.03
C ASP A 396 11.74 -16.19 10.87
N ASP A 397 10.89 -17.19 11.09
CA ASP A 397 11.20 -18.48 11.71
C ASP A 397 11.03 -19.68 10.77
N SER A 398 10.69 -19.46 9.50
CA SER A 398 10.31 -20.53 8.57
C SER A 398 11.45 -21.51 8.26
N GLN A 399 12.71 -21.03 8.25
CA GLN A 399 13.88 -21.86 7.97
C GLN A 399 14.43 -22.61 9.20
N ALA A 400 13.75 -22.56 10.34
CA ALA A 400 14.19 -23.24 11.56
C ALA A 400 14.05 -24.79 11.51
N THR A 401 13.74 -25.40 10.37
CA THR A 401 13.52 -26.84 10.25
C THR A 401 14.72 -27.63 9.66
N GLU A 402 15.26 -28.49 10.52
CA GLU A 402 15.88 -29.81 10.31
C GLU A 402 17.32 -29.97 9.79
N THR A 403 17.99 -28.97 9.20
CA THR A 403 19.36 -29.18 8.64
C THR A 403 20.39 -28.06 8.86
N GLY A 404 20.05 -26.99 9.59
CA GLY A 404 20.97 -25.87 9.84
C GLY A 404 21.66 -25.89 11.22
N ASP A 405 22.82 -25.24 11.33
CA ASP A 405 23.57 -25.13 12.59
C ASP A 405 23.01 -24.04 13.55
N ASP A 406 22.20 -23.09 13.06
CA ASP A 406 21.57 -22.03 13.86
C ASP A 406 20.04 -22.02 13.69
N PHE A 407 19.33 -22.51 14.72
CA PHE A 407 17.88 -22.61 14.77
C PHE A 407 17.18 -21.32 15.23
N ARG A 408 17.93 -20.27 15.58
CA ARG A 408 17.31 -19.02 16.03
C ARG A 408 16.54 -18.38 14.86
N PRO A 409 15.38 -17.75 15.13
CA PRO A 409 14.71 -16.93 14.12
C PRO A 409 15.63 -15.80 13.65
N ARG A 410 15.32 -15.20 12.50
CA ARG A 410 16.13 -14.13 11.90
C ARG A 410 15.30 -12.92 11.52
N TYR A 411 15.99 -11.81 11.32
CA TYR A 411 15.41 -10.62 10.70
C TYR A 411 15.86 -10.54 9.24
N VAL A 412 14.89 -10.53 8.32
CA VAL A 412 15.11 -10.45 6.88
C VAL A 412 14.86 -9.01 6.41
N PRO A 413 15.81 -8.37 5.70
CA PRO A 413 15.61 -7.01 5.22
C PRO A 413 14.48 -6.98 4.19
N ALA A 414 13.47 -6.14 4.40
CA ALA A 414 12.29 -6.10 3.53
C ALA A 414 12.23 -4.85 2.66
N LEU A 415 12.46 -3.67 3.25
CA LEU A 415 12.29 -2.39 2.57
C LEU A 415 13.40 -1.40 2.94
N ARG A 416 13.91 -0.67 1.95
CA ARG A 416 14.63 0.58 2.20
C ARG A 416 13.63 1.73 2.19
N VAL A 417 13.47 2.41 3.31
CA VAL A 417 12.45 3.46 3.50
C VAL A 417 13.11 4.82 3.69
N ARG A 418 12.60 5.82 2.97
CA ARG A 418 13.01 7.21 3.07
C ARG A 418 11.82 8.12 2.82
N ALA A 419 11.48 8.97 3.80
CA ALA A 419 10.45 9.97 3.62
C ALA A 419 10.79 10.98 2.50
N SER A 420 9.75 11.53 1.88
CA SER A 420 9.84 12.64 0.92
C SER A 420 10.75 12.37 -0.31
N ALA A 421 10.98 11.11 -0.66
CA ALA A 421 11.62 10.77 -1.93
C ALA A 421 10.64 10.94 -3.08
N LEU A 422 11.15 11.33 -4.26
CA LEU A 422 10.33 11.64 -5.45
C LEU A 422 9.43 10.46 -5.87
N GLY A 423 9.91 9.22 -5.70
CA GLY A 423 9.20 7.99 -6.05
C GLY A 423 8.30 7.42 -4.95
N GLY A 424 8.10 8.12 -3.84
CA GLY A 424 7.38 7.62 -2.67
C GLY A 424 8.31 7.12 -1.55
N PRO A 425 7.75 6.68 -0.41
CA PRO A 425 8.53 6.39 0.81
C PRO A 425 9.36 5.11 0.73
N ILE A 426 8.97 4.16 -0.13
CA ILE A 426 9.74 2.93 -0.37
C ILE A 426 10.74 3.23 -1.49
N HIS A 427 12.02 3.27 -1.14
CA HIS A 427 13.09 3.50 -2.10
C HIS A 427 13.48 2.22 -2.83
N GLU A 428 13.44 1.09 -2.14
CA GLU A 428 13.93 -0.20 -2.64
C GLU A 428 13.20 -1.33 -1.90
N VAL A 429 12.84 -2.39 -2.63
CA VAL A 429 12.37 -3.67 -2.08
C VAL A 429 13.58 -4.58 -1.98
N LEU A 430 13.77 -5.20 -0.81
CA LEU A 430 14.96 -5.99 -0.48
C LEU A 430 14.68 -7.49 -0.35
N LEU A 431 13.41 -7.90 -0.47
CA LEU A 431 13.03 -9.30 -0.58
C LEU A 431 13.18 -9.77 -2.03
N ASP A 432 13.64 -11.01 -2.18
CA ASP A 432 13.80 -11.70 -3.47
C ASP A 432 12.51 -12.36 -3.96
#